data_AF-A0A9D4L950-F1
#
_entry.id   AF-A0A9D4L950-F1
#
_cell.length_a   1.000
_cell.length_b   1.000
_cell.length_c   1.000
_cell.angle_alpha   90.00
_cell.angle_beta   90.00
_cell.angle_gamma   90.00
#
_symmetry.space_group_name_H-M   'P 1'
#
loop_
_entity.id
_entity.type
_entity.pdbx_description
1 polymer ?
#
loop_
_entity_poly.entity_id
_entity_poly.type
_entity_poly.pdbx_seq_one_letter_code
_entity_poly.pdbx_strand_id
1 'polypeptide(L)'
;MLGYLIKGNVIARVRIFYQTCSCYHSKSGVYGHRPKPVQSPFQVDDTHKANRNANSNVFRLVEAYRTYGHRKATIDPLGLQQVMLDQAELAPERYGLSPSSQQTIDVAGLFYSATGNQMMTVDELIVRLEKEYCDTIGAEFQHLQSEAEREWFAKAFEKKNDVSISNHRKIDLANLMLKCQAFDHFLAAKFTTLKRGR
;
A
#
# COMPACT_ATOMS: atom_id res chain seq x y z
N MET A 1 -24.88 -18.26 -28.55
CA MET A 1 -25.83 -17.49 -29.38
C MET A 1 -25.05 -16.31 -29.97
N LEU A 2 -24.80 -16.31 -31.28
CA LEU A 2 -24.00 -15.27 -31.97
C LEU A 2 -24.86 -14.02 -32.18
N GLY A 3 -24.50 -12.92 -31.53
CA GLY A 3 -25.03 -11.59 -31.85
C GLY A 3 -24.10 -10.88 -32.83
N TYR A 4 -24.60 -10.51 -34.01
CA TYR A 4 -23.90 -9.66 -34.96
C TYR A 4 -24.46 -8.24 -34.87
N LEU A 5 -23.60 -7.25 -34.65
CA LEU A 5 -23.93 -5.82 -34.71
C LEU A 5 -23.24 -5.27 -35.96
N ILE A 6 -24.03 -4.95 -37.00
CA ILE A 6 -23.52 -4.46 -38.28
C ILE A 6 -23.56 -2.93 -38.28
N LYS A 7 -22.38 -2.29 -38.16
CA LYS A 7 -22.11 -0.95 -38.68
C LYS A 7 -20.64 -0.89 -39.12
N GLY A 8 -20.42 -0.64 -40.40
CA GLY A 8 -19.10 -0.29 -40.94
C GLY A 8 -18.25 -1.48 -41.40
N ASN A 9 -17.62 -1.30 -42.54
CA ASN A 9 -17.05 -2.33 -43.42
C ASN A 9 -15.68 -2.87 -42.94
N VAL A 10 -15.61 -3.43 -41.73
CA VAL A 10 -14.44 -4.18 -41.21
C VAL A 10 -14.96 -5.33 -40.34
N ILE A 11 -14.87 -6.57 -40.84
CA ILE A 11 -15.23 -7.77 -40.06
C ILE A 11 -14.07 -8.09 -39.11
N ALA A 12 -14.01 -7.41 -37.97
CA ALA A 12 -13.14 -7.80 -36.88
C ALA A 12 -13.76 -8.98 -36.12
N ARG A 13 -13.19 -10.18 -36.27
CA ARG A 13 -13.51 -11.33 -35.42
C ARG A 13 -12.98 -11.08 -34.00
N VAL A 14 -13.79 -10.44 -33.16
CA VAL A 14 -13.52 -10.38 -31.72
C VAL A 14 -13.85 -11.76 -31.15
N ARG A 15 -12.82 -12.60 -30.95
CA ARG A 15 -12.93 -13.81 -30.13
C ARG A 15 -13.05 -13.36 -28.67
N ILE A 16 -14.27 -13.19 -28.20
CA ILE A 16 -14.54 -13.09 -26.77
C ILE A 16 -14.40 -14.51 -26.20
N PHE A 17 -13.22 -14.83 -25.66
CA PHE A 17 -13.01 -16.03 -24.88
C PHE A 17 -13.74 -15.88 -23.54
N TYR A 18 -15.03 -16.23 -23.50
CA TYR A 18 -15.66 -16.64 -22.26
C TYR A 18 -15.16 -18.05 -21.92
N GLN A 19 -13.98 -18.15 -21.33
CA GLN A 19 -13.52 -19.39 -20.71
C GLN A 19 -13.89 -19.36 -19.22
N THR A 20 -15.20 -19.34 -18.93
CA THR A 20 -15.74 -19.52 -17.58
C THR A 20 -16.05 -20.99 -17.33
N CYS A 21 -15.09 -21.88 -17.58
CA CYS A 21 -15.09 -23.21 -16.99
C CYS A 21 -13.84 -23.33 -16.12
N SER A 22 -14.04 -23.09 -14.82
CA SER A 22 -13.03 -23.32 -13.81
C SER A 22 -12.83 -24.83 -13.68
N CYS A 23 -11.96 -25.42 -14.51
CA CYS A 23 -11.65 -26.84 -14.44
C CYS A 23 -11.11 -27.15 -13.03
N TYR A 24 -11.81 -27.97 -12.26
CA TYR A 24 -11.34 -28.46 -10.94
C TYR A 24 -10.21 -29.49 -11.06
N HIS A 25 -9.92 -29.94 -12.28
CA HIS A 25 -8.88 -30.91 -12.59
C HIS A 25 -7.60 -30.20 -13.05
N SER A 26 -6.47 -30.50 -12.40
CA SER A 26 -5.15 -30.14 -12.92
C SER A 26 -4.88 -30.84 -14.25
N LYS A 27 -4.00 -30.26 -15.08
CA LYS A 27 -3.49 -30.94 -16.29
C LYS A 27 -2.74 -32.24 -15.98
N SER A 28 -2.29 -32.42 -14.73
CA SER A 28 -1.61 -33.61 -14.19
C SER A 28 -2.55 -34.58 -13.45
N GLY A 29 -3.87 -34.38 -13.48
CA GLY A 29 -4.85 -35.37 -13.04
C GLY A 29 -5.14 -35.44 -11.53
N VAL A 30 -4.53 -34.60 -10.69
CA VAL A 30 -4.80 -34.56 -9.23
C VAL A 30 -5.97 -33.63 -8.94
N TYR A 31 -6.99 -34.15 -8.24
CA TYR A 31 -8.17 -33.41 -7.79
C TYR A 31 -7.77 -32.35 -6.74
N GLY A 32 -8.31 -31.15 -6.86
CA GLY A 32 -8.12 -30.08 -5.85
C GLY A 32 -6.77 -29.36 -5.90
N HIS A 33 -5.81 -29.80 -6.71
CA HIS A 33 -4.56 -29.06 -6.92
C HIS A 33 -4.66 -28.20 -8.17
N ARG A 34 -4.53 -26.87 -8.03
CA ARG A 34 -4.39 -25.94 -9.16
C ARG A 34 -2.98 -25.34 -9.10
N PRO A 35 -2.05 -25.76 -9.97
CA PRO A 35 -0.72 -25.18 -9.97
C PRO A 35 -0.83 -23.70 -10.32
N LYS A 36 -0.17 -22.84 -9.53
CA LYS A 36 -0.06 -21.43 -9.89
C LYS A 36 0.72 -21.32 -11.20
N PRO A 37 0.28 -20.50 -12.16
CA PRO A 37 1.09 -20.25 -13.35
C PRO A 37 2.44 -19.68 -12.90
N VAL A 38 3.52 -20.12 -13.55
CA VAL A 38 4.85 -19.55 -13.34
C VAL A 38 4.75 -18.07 -13.71
N GLN A 39 4.89 -17.20 -12.71
CA GLN A 39 4.94 -15.76 -12.93
C GLN A 39 6.31 -15.41 -13.50
N SER A 40 6.34 -14.58 -14.54
CA SER A 40 7.60 -14.00 -15.02
C SER A 40 8.24 -13.19 -13.90
N PRO A 41 9.58 -13.19 -13.77
CA PRO A 41 10.26 -12.36 -12.80
C PRO A 41 9.85 -10.88 -12.98
N PHE A 42 9.70 -10.16 -11.87
CA PHE A 42 9.45 -8.73 -11.91
C PHE A 42 10.60 -8.03 -12.64
N GLN A 43 10.27 -7.11 -13.56
CA GLN A 43 11.26 -6.35 -14.32
C GLN A 43 11.05 -4.86 -14.07
N VAL A 44 12.12 -4.19 -13.64
CA VAL A 44 12.17 -2.74 -13.51
C VAL A 44 12.49 -2.12 -14.86
N ASP A 45 11.76 -1.08 -15.23
CA ASP A 45 12.02 -0.32 -16.47
C ASP A 45 13.42 0.31 -16.47
N ASP A 46 14.06 0.41 -17.63
CA ASP A 46 15.44 0.87 -17.75
C ASP A 46 15.58 2.35 -17.39
N THR A 47 14.53 3.15 -17.62
CA THR A 47 14.48 4.56 -17.18
C THR A 47 14.54 4.67 -15.65
N HIS A 48 13.75 3.85 -14.95
CA HIS A 48 13.74 3.81 -13.48
C HIS A 48 15.08 3.30 -12.94
N LYS A 49 15.73 2.32 -13.60
CA LYS A 49 17.07 1.86 -13.22
C LYS A 49 18.09 2.99 -13.31
N ALA A 50 18.10 3.74 -14.41
CA ALA A 50 18.99 4.88 -14.58
C ALA A 50 18.77 5.95 -13.49
N ASN A 51 17.51 6.26 -13.18
CA ASN A 51 17.18 7.23 -12.13
C ASN A 51 17.59 6.74 -10.72
N ARG A 52 17.35 5.46 -10.40
CA ARG A 52 17.81 4.83 -9.14
C ARG A 52 19.34 4.90 -9.01
N ASN A 53 20.08 4.72 -10.09
CA ASN A 53 21.54 4.82 -10.08
C ASN A 53 22.01 6.26 -9.84
N ALA A 54 21.37 7.25 -10.47
CA ALA A 54 21.68 8.67 -10.26
C ALA A 54 21.34 9.14 -8.84
N ASN A 55 20.22 8.66 -8.28
CA ASN A 55 19.67 9.07 -6.98
C ASN A 55 19.72 7.94 -5.93
N SER A 56 20.86 7.23 -5.86
CA SER A 56 21.00 6.02 -5.02
C SER A 56 20.80 6.28 -3.52
N ASN A 57 21.26 7.43 -3.01
CA ASN A 57 21.08 7.81 -1.60
C ASN A 57 19.60 8.04 -1.27
N VAL A 58 18.86 8.69 -2.16
CA VAL A 58 17.42 8.90 -2.02
C VAL A 58 16.68 7.57 -2.06
N PHE A 59 17.03 6.70 -3.00
CA PHE A 59 16.43 5.37 -3.09
C PHE A 59 16.60 4.56 -1.80
N ARG A 60 17.80 4.61 -1.21
CA ARG A 60 18.09 3.95 0.08
C ARG A 60 17.27 4.52 1.23
N LEU A 61 17.03 5.84 1.24
CA LEU A 61 16.16 6.47 2.23
C LEU A 61 14.72 5.96 2.08
N VAL A 62 14.17 5.95 0.86
CA VAL A 62 12.81 5.46 0.59
C VAL A 62 12.67 4.00 1.04
N GLU A 63 13.62 3.13 0.70
CA GLU A 63 13.62 1.73 1.16
C GLU A 63 13.71 1.60 2.68
N ALA A 64 14.46 2.49 3.35
CA ALA A 64 14.51 2.53 4.80
C ALA A 64 13.14 2.88 5.42
N TYR A 65 12.42 3.86 4.88
CA TYR A 65 11.05 4.18 5.30
C TYR A 65 10.08 3.02 5.06
N ARG A 66 10.16 2.34 3.91
CA ARG A 66 9.35 1.14 3.62
C ARG A 66 9.62 -0.01 4.58
N THR A 67 10.86 -0.13 5.05
CA THR A 67 11.29 -1.24 5.92
C THR A 67 11.03 -0.94 7.39
N TYR A 68 11.34 0.26 7.85
CA TYR A 68 11.40 0.61 9.27
C TYR A 68 10.42 1.71 9.69
N GLY A 69 9.71 2.35 8.76
CA GLY A 69 8.79 3.45 9.06
C GLY A 69 7.70 3.07 10.07
N HIS A 70 7.23 1.82 10.04
CA HIS A 70 6.28 1.29 11.02
C HIS A 70 6.74 1.41 12.48
N ARG A 71 8.06 1.48 12.74
CA ARG A 71 8.63 1.65 14.09
C ARG A 71 8.49 3.07 14.63
N LYS A 72 8.43 4.06 13.73
CA LYS A 72 8.19 5.47 14.05
C LYS A 72 6.70 5.83 13.99
N ALA A 73 5.84 4.92 13.51
CA ALA A 73 4.42 5.17 13.33
C ALA A 73 3.67 5.44 14.64
N THR A 74 2.71 6.35 14.60
CA THR A 74 1.88 6.74 15.75
C THR A 74 0.68 5.80 15.86
N ILE A 75 0.95 4.55 16.24
CA ILE A 75 -0.08 3.48 16.30
C ILE A 75 -0.75 3.34 17.68
N ASP A 76 -0.12 3.86 18.74
CA ASP A 76 -0.64 3.71 20.11
C ASP A 76 -1.63 4.86 20.43
N PRO A 77 -2.93 4.56 20.59
CA PRO A 77 -3.93 5.58 20.92
C PRO A 77 -3.81 6.10 22.37
N LEU A 78 -3.12 5.37 23.26
CA LEU A 78 -2.94 5.76 24.65
C LEU A 78 -1.66 6.59 24.85
N GLY A 79 -0.76 6.61 23.87
CA GLY A 79 0.54 7.31 23.95
C GLY A 79 1.45 6.79 25.06
N LEU A 80 1.26 5.53 25.49
CA LEU A 80 2.10 4.87 26.48
C LEU A 80 3.42 4.43 25.88
N GLN A 81 3.39 4.03 24.61
CA GLN A 81 4.58 3.71 23.86
C GLN A 81 5.30 5.01 23.52
N GLN A 82 6.46 5.23 24.15
CA GLN A 82 7.37 6.25 23.65
C GLN A 82 7.77 5.82 22.24
N VAL A 83 7.34 6.61 21.24
CA VAL A 83 7.93 6.53 19.90
C VAL A 83 9.43 6.58 20.14
N MET A 84 10.17 5.55 19.72
CA MET A 84 11.61 5.57 19.85
C MET A 84 12.12 6.71 18.98
N LEU A 85 12.33 7.87 19.61
CA LEU A 85 12.56 9.17 18.95
C LEU A 85 13.81 9.14 18.07
N ASP A 86 14.72 8.21 18.31
CA ASP A 86 15.88 7.95 17.46
C ASP A 86 15.70 6.67 16.65
N GLN A 87 15.16 6.80 15.43
CA GLN A 87 15.36 5.81 14.37
C GLN A 87 16.49 6.31 13.48
N ALA A 88 17.73 5.96 13.84
CA ALA A 88 18.91 6.34 13.07
C ALA A 88 18.87 5.82 11.62
N GLU A 89 18.07 4.78 11.34
CA GLU A 89 17.79 4.25 10.00
C GLU A 89 16.99 5.23 9.13
N LEU A 90 16.19 6.12 9.72
CA LEU A 90 15.35 7.07 8.98
C LEU A 90 16.00 8.45 8.84
N ALA A 91 17.12 8.70 9.53
CA ALA A 91 17.84 9.96 9.48
C ALA A 91 18.42 10.22 8.07
N PRO A 92 18.04 11.31 7.37
CA PRO A 92 18.56 11.64 6.04
C PRO A 92 20.08 11.79 6.01
N GLU A 93 20.67 12.27 7.10
CA GLU A 93 22.11 12.51 7.26
C GLU A 93 22.90 11.20 7.12
N ARG A 94 22.32 10.06 7.53
CA ARG A 94 22.94 8.73 7.39
C ARG A 94 23.17 8.34 5.92
N TYR A 95 22.38 8.91 5.01
CA TYR A 95 22.48 8.67 3.57
C TYR A 95 23.22 9.81 2.85
N GLY A 96 23.79 10.77 3.58
CA GLY A 96 24.45 11.93 3.00
C GLY A 96 23.49 12.92 2.36
N LEU A 97 22.22 12.92 2.77
CA LEU A 97 21.20 13.86 2.33
C LEU A 97 21.07 14.98 3.37
N SER A 98 21.10 16.24 2.91
CA SER A 98 20.85 17.39 3.78
C SER A 98 19.36 17.74 3.70
N PRO A 99 18.62 17.75 4.83
CA PRO A 99 17.20 18.12 4.84
C PRO A 99 16.95 19.54 4.29
N SER A 100 17.92 20.44 4.48
CA SER A 100 17.87 21.82 3.99
C SER A 100 18.21 22.01 2.51
N SER A 101 18.46 20.93 1.77
CA SER A 101 18.81 21.03 0.34
C SER A 101 17.57 21.36 -0.50
N GLN A 102 17.63 22.47 -1.23
CA GLN A 102 16.63 22.82 -2.26
C GLN A 102 16.82 22.02 -3.56
N GLN A 103 17.50 20.88 -3.50
CA GLN A 103 17.77 20.06 -4.66
C GLN A 103 16.48 19.37 -5.10
N THR A 104 15.99 19.72 -6.29
CA THR A 104 14.88 19.03 -6.93
C THR A 104 15.36 17.72 -7.53
N ILE A 105 14.65 16.65 -7.23
CA ILE A 105 14.89 15.29 -7.73
C ILE A 105 13.68 14.79 -8.50
N ASP A 106 13.96 13.96 -9.51
CA ASP A 106 12.92 13.15 -10.15
C ASP A 106 12.67 11.90 -9.29
N VAL A 107 11.47 11.76 -8.76
CA VAL A 107 11.07 10.61 -7.93
C VAL A 107 10.54 9.43 -8.75
N ALA A 108 10.50 9.51 -10.08
CA ALA A 108 10.06 8.42 -10.94
C ALA A 108 10.87 7.13 -10.69
N GLY A 109 10.19 6.08 -10.26
CA GLY A 109 10.83 4.80 -9.92
C GLY A 109 11.53 4.75 -8.56
N LEU A 110 11.56 5.88 -7.82
CA LEU A 110 12.02 5.96 -6.43
C LEU A 110 10.83 5.87 -5.48
N PHE A 111 9.83 6.74 -5.68
CA PHE A 111 8.64 6.88 -4.85
C PHE A 111 7.40 7.06 -5.73
N TYR A 112 6.30 6.41 -5.39
CA TYR A 112 5.05 6.46 -6.14
C TYR A 112 4.19 7.65 -5.70
N SER A 113 4.53 8.84 -6.20
CA SER A 113 3.75 10.06 -6.01
C SER A 113 2.30 9.92 -6.50
N ALA A 114 1.35 10.39 -5.68
CA ALA A 114 -0.07 10.33 -5.97
C ALA A 114 -0.55 11.51 -6.86
N THR A 115 0.12 12.66 -6.77
CA THR A 115 -0.24 13.91 -7.47
C THR A 115 0.15 13.91 -8.95
N GLY A 116 0.82 12.86 -9.44
CA GLY A 116 1.32 12.76 -10.81
C GLY A 116 2.53 13.65 -11.11
N ASN A 117 2.86 14.61 -10.23
CA ASN A 117 4.12 15.34 -10.28
C ASN A 117 5.26 14.43 -9.79
N GLN A 118 6.27 14.29 -10.64
CA GLN A 118 7.46 13.47 -10.39
C GLN A 118 8.65 14.30 -9.91
N MET A 119 8.59 15.63 -9.97
CA MET A 119 9.64 16.50 -9.47
C MET A 119 9.27 17.02 -8.09
N MET A 120 10.11 16.77 -7.09
CA MET A 120 9.98 17.32 -5.74
C MET A 120 11.36 17.53 -5.12
N THR A 121 11.43 18.38 -4.10
CA THR A 121 12.66 18.54 -3.30
C THR A 121 12.85 17.35 -2.35
N VAL A 122 14.09 17.16 -1.87
CA VAL A 122 14.39 16.11 -0.88
C VAL A 122 13.58 16.31 0.41
N ASP A 123 13.39 17.55 0.83
CA ASP A 123 12.60 17.90 2.03
C ASP A 123 11.12 17.52 1.86
N GLU A 124 10.52 17.87 0.72
CA GLU A 124 9.14 17.48 0.38
C GLU A 124 8.98 15.95 0.34
N LEU A 125 9.97 15.22 -0.17
CA LEU A 125 9.96 13.76 -0.17
C LEU A 125 9.99 13.20 1.24
N ILE A 126 10.84 13.73 2.13
CA ILE A 126 10.94 13.29 3.52
C ILE A 126 9.60 13.50 4.24
N VAL A 127 9.02 14.70 4.13
CA VAL A 127 7.69 15.00 4.70
C VAL A 127 6.63 14.03 4.18
N ARG A 128 6.69 13.69 2.89
CA ARG A 128 5.75 12.73 2.30
C ARG A 128 5.96 11.31 2.84
N LEU A 129 7.20 10.86 2.97
CA LEU A 129 7.54 9.55 3.52
C LEU A 129 7.13 9.44 5.00
N GLU A 130 7.32 10.49 5.78
CA GLU A 130 6.84 10.56 7.17
C GLU A 130 5.32 10.46 7.23
N LYS A 131 4.59 11.21 6.39
CA LYS A 131 3.13 11.13 6.33
C LYS A 131 2.62 9.75 5.94
N GLU A 132 3.25 9.08 4.98
CA GLU A 132 2.76 7.78 4.52
C GLU A 132 3.12 6.65 5.48
N TYR A 133 4.37 6.57 5.96
CA TYR A 133 4.87 5.42 6.72
C TYR A 133 4.91 5.59 8.24
N CYS A 134 4.84 6.82 8.75
CA CYS A 134 5.02 7.13 10.18
C CYS A 134 3.78 7.77 10.83
N ASP A 135 2.64 7.83 10.13
CA ASP A 135 1.39 8.36 10.67
C ASP A 135 0.64 7.30 11.51
N THR A 136 -0.69 7.36 11.56
CA THR A 136 -1.58 6.45 12.31
C THR A 136 -1.63 5.00 11.79
N ILE A 137 -0.94 4.69 10.70
CA ILE A 137 -0.89 3.36 10.09
C ILE A 137 0.56 2.94 9.92
N GLY A 138 0.98 1.88 10.62
CA GLY A 138 2.27 1.21 10.39
C GLY A 138 2.15 0.17 9.29
N ALA A 139 2.91 0.32 8.20
CA ALA A 139 2.93 -0.64 7.09
C ALA A 139 4.15 -1.57 7.16
N GLU A 140 3.91 -2.87 7.14
CA GLU A 140 4.95 -3.90 7.08
C GLU A 140 4.69 -4.84 5.90
N PHE A 141 5.54 -4.76 4.87
CA PHE A 141 5.40 -5.60 3.67
C PHE A 141 6.76 -6.02 3.08
N GLN A 142 7.87 -5.50 3.59
CA GLN A 142 9.21 -5.86 3.08
C GLN A 142 9.60 -7.32 3.34
N HIS A 143 8.89 -8.01 4.24
CA HIS A 143 9.08 -9.45 4.49
C HIS A 143 8.44 -10.35 3.40
N LEU A 144 7.67 -9.78 2.46
CA LEU A 144 7.09 -10.53 1.35
C LEU A 144 8.19 -11.07 0.42
N GLN A 145 8.05 -12.34 0.01
CA GLN A 145 9.05 -13.03 -0.80
C GLN A 145 9.08 -12.55 -2.25
N SER A 146 7.92 -12.14 -2.79
CA SER A 146 7.81 -11.68 -4.17
C SER A 146 8.09 -10.18 -4.27
N GLU A 147 9.08 -9.81 -5.09
CA GLU A 147 9.36 -8.41 -5.40
C GLU A 147 8.15 -7.73 -6.07
N ALA A 148 7.43 -8.45 -6.94
CA ALA A 148 6.22 -7.92 -7.57
C ALA A 148 5.14 -7.56 -6.53
N GLU A 149 5.01 -8.35 -5.47
CA GLU A 149 4.06 -8.07 -4.38
C GLU A 149 4.51 -6.88 -3.54
N ARG A 150 5.82 -6.78 -3.25
CA ARG A 150 6.39 -5.63 -2.52
C ARG A 150 6.20 -4.32 -3.29
N GLU A 151 6.53 -4.30 -4.57
CA GLU A 151 6.39 -3.12 -5.42
C GLU A 151 4.91 -2.77 -5.66
N TRP A 152 4.04 -3.77 -5.80
CA TRP A 152 2.60 -3.54 -5.83
C TRP A 152 2.09 -2.90 -4.55
N PHE A 153 2.52 -3.41 -3.39
CA PHE A 153 2.11 -2.88 -2.09
C PHE A 153 2.61 -1.45 -1.89
N ALA A 154 3.89 -1.20 -2.14
CA ALA A 154 4.48 0.15 -2.10
C ALA A 154 3.69 1.11 -2.99
N LYS A 155 3.40 0.72 -4.23
CA LYS A 155 2.61 1.53 -5.16
C LYS A 155 1.19 1.77 -4.67
N ALA A 156 0.51 0.77 -4.14
CA ALA A 156 -0.86 0.91 -3.64
C ALA A 156 -0.93 1.81 -2.40
N PHE A 157 0.06 1.69 -1.52
CA PHE A 157 0.14 2.43 -0.28
C PHE A 157 0.54 3.89 -0.52
N GLU A 158 1.64 4.16 -1.24
CA GLU A 158 2.14 5.51 -1.50
C GLU A 158 1.21 6.33 -2.41
N LYS A 159 0.46 5.67 -3.29
CA LYS A 159 -0.58 6.30 -4.13
C LYS A 159 -1.93 6.43 -3.42
N LYS A 160 -2.05 6.00 -2.17
CA LYS A 160 -3.27 6.23 -1.39
C LYS A 160 -3.40 7.73 -1.19
N ASN A 161 -4.16 8.37 -2.09
CA ASN A 161 -4.68 9.71 -1.82
C ASN A 161 -5.46 9.64 -0.51
N ASP A 162 -5.43 10.71 0.28
CA ASP A 162 -6.30 10.88 1.44
C ASP A 162 -7.72 10.52 1.01
N VAL A 163 -8.16 9.30 1.34
CA VAL A 163 -9.43 8.76 0.84
C VAL A 163 -10.49 9.63 1.48
N SER A 164 -11.07 10.54 0.70
CA SER A 164 -12.06 11.46 1.21
C SER A 164 -13.33 10.68 1.55
N ILE A 165 -13.50 10.41 2.84
CA ILE A 165 -14.69 9.72 3.34
C ILE A 165 -15.86 10.71 3.25
N SER A 166 -16.95 10.32 2.61
CA SER A 166 -18.16 11.14 2.52
C SER A 166 -18.73 11.44 3.91
N ASN A 167 -19.37 12.60 4.08
CA ASN A 167 -19.96 12.98 5.36
C ASN A 167 -20.98 11.95 5.85
N HIS A 168 -21.80 11.40 4.95
CA HIS A 168 -22.72 10.31 5.28
C HIS A 168 -21.98 9.09 5.84
N ARG A 169 -20.90 8.66 5.18
CA ARG A 169 -20.12 7.50 5.63
C ARG A 169 -19.45 7.74 6.99
N LYS A 170 -19.01 8.97 7.28
CA LYS A 170 -18.50 9.36 8.60
C LYS A 170 -19.58 9.22 9.68
N ILE A 171 -20.80 9.70 9.41
CA ILE A 171 -21.94 9.58 10.32
C ILE A 171 -22.31 8.11 10.55
N ASP A 172 -22.35 7.28 9.49
CA ASP A 172 -22.62 5.84 9.62
C ASP A 172 -21.59 5.15 10.51
N LEU A 173 -20.31 5.46 10.33
CA LEU A 173 -19.23 4.87 11.09
C LEU A 173 -19.30 5.29 12.57
N ALA A 174 -19.59 6.57 12.84
CA ALA A 174 -19.78 7.08 14.19
C ALA A 174 -20.99 6.42 14.88
N ASN A 175 -22.12 6.28 14.17
CA ASN A 175 -23.30 5.58 14.68
C ASN A 175 -23.00 4.11 14.99
N LEU A 176 -22.19 3.43 14.16
CA LEU A 176 -21.77 2.07 14.43
C LEU A 176 -20.92 1.98 15.70
N MET A 177 -19.93 2.87 15.86
CA MET A 177 -19.09 2.93 17.05
C MET A 177 -19.92 3.19 18.33
N LEU A 178 -20.86 4.13 18.28
CA LEU A 178 -21.77 4.43 19.40
C LEU A 178 -22.66 3.25 19.76
N LYS A 179 -23.18 2.52 18.77
CA LYS A 179 -23.98 1.31 19.01
C LYS A 179 -23.15 0.22 19.69
N CYS A 180 -21.91 -0.01 19.25
CA CYS A 180 -21.00 -0.95 19.90
C CYS A 180 -20.75 -0.56 21.37
N GLN A 181 -20.44 0.71 21.64
CA GLN A 181 -20.22 1.20 23.01
C GLN A 181 -21.48 1.07 23.89
N ALA A 182 -22.65 1.44 23.35
CA ALA A 182 -23.92 1.34 24.08
C ALA A 182 -24.28 -0.12 24.39
N PHE A 183 -24.00 -1.03 23.47
CA PHE A 183 -24.20 -2.46 23.67
C PHE A 183 -23.32 -3.00 24.81
N ASP A 184 -22.04 -2.65 24.81
CA ASP A 184 -21.12 -3.04 25.89
C ASP A 184 -21.57 -2.49 27.26
N HIS A 185 -22.00 -1.23 27.30
CA HIS A 185 -22.53 -0.62 28.52
C HIS A 185 -23.83 -1.30 29.00
N PHE A 186 -24.73 -1.64 28.07
CA PHE A 186 -25.96 -2.37 28.39
C PHE A 186 -25.65 -3.74 28.99
N LEU A 187 -24.74 -4.49 28.37
CA LEU A 187 -24.29 -5.77 28.92
C LEU A 187 -23.71 -5.57 30.31
N ALA A 188 -22.84 -4.58 30.50
CA ALA A 188 -22.22 -4.25 31.79
C ALA A 188 -23.26 -4.03 32.90
N ALA A 189 -24.34 -3.33 32.59
CA ALA A 189 -25.41 -3.05 33.53
C ALA A 189 -26.32 -4.26 33.83
N LYS A 190 -26.67 -5.07 32.81
CA LYS A 190 -27.65 -6.16 32.96
C LYS A 190 -27.04 -7.48 33.43
N PHE A 191 -25.80 -7.74 33.05
CA PHE A 191 -25.15 -9.03 33.24
C PHE A 191 -23.80 -8.83 33.93
N THR A 192 -23.80 -8.31 35.15
CA THR A 192 -22.59 -7.86 35.86
C THR A 192 -21.55 -8.98 36.07
N THR A 193 -22.00 -10.21 36.31
CA THR A 193 -21.13 -11.36 36.63
C THR A 193 -20.53 -12.06 35.41
N LEU A 194 -21.02 -11.77 34.19
CA LEU A 194 -20.56 -12.43 32.98
C LEU A 194 -19.30 -11.75 32.42
N LYS A 195 -18.26 -12.55 32.16
CA LYS A 195 -17.05 -12.14 31.44
C LYS A 195 -17.38 -12.00 29.93
N ARG A 196 -16.95 -10.91 29.30
CA ARG A 196 -17.40 -10.46 27.96
C ARG A 196 -16.31 -10.44 26.88
N GLY A 197 -15.09 -10.80 27.24
CA GLY A 197 -13.90 -10.84 26.38
C GLY A 197 -12.79 -11.55 27.14
N ARG A 198 -11.84 -12.18 26.44
CA ARG A 198 -10.78 -12.95 27.10
C ARG A 198 -9.75 -12.02 27.72
#